data_AF-A0A9Q0UPR2-F1
#
_entry.id   AF-A0A9Q0UPR2-F1
#
_cell.length_a   1.000
_cell.length_b   1.000
_cell.length_c   1.000
_cell.angle_alpha   90.00
_cell.angle_beta   90.00
_cell.angle_gamma   90.00
#
_symmetry.space_group_name_H-M   'P 1'
#
loop_
_entity.id
_entity.type
_entity.pdbx_description
1 polymer ?
#
loop_
_entity_poly.entity_id
_entity_poly.type
_entity_poly.pdbx_seq_one_letter_code
_entity_poly.pdbx_strand_id
1 'polypeptide(L)'
;MLEESFAPTSNERLMLERECSRNIVRVLACDEENDGGAGGECCERRERGSQWFERLREAFSPAGFSDDVVDDVKALLKRYRAGWGLVLAQGDHESGIYLTWKEDPVVWASAWKP
;
A
#
# COMPACT_ATOMS: atom_id res chain seq x y z
N MET A 1 13.66 1.80 -1.97
CA MET A 1 13.12 0.46 -1.70
C MET A 1 13.55 -0.56 -2.74
N LEU A 2 13.05 -0.56 -3.99
CA LEU A 2 13.35 -1.62 -4.98
C LEU A 2 14.85 -1.79 -5.27
N GLU A 3 15.58 -0.69 -5.48
CA GLU A 3 17.05 -0.72 -5.68
C GLU A 3 17.80 -1.37 -4.51
N GLU A 4 17.29 -1.22 -3.29
CA GLU A 4 17.87 -1.80 -2.07
C GLU A 4 17.33 -3.20 -1.76
N SER A 5 16.27 -3.65 -2.42
CA SER A 5 15.68 -4.98 -2.21
C SER A 5 16.13 -6.01 -3.23
N PHE A 6 16.62 -5.58 -4.39
CA PHE A 6 17.00 -6.43 -5.51
C PHE A 6 18.45 -6.22 -5.92
N ALA A 7 19.04 -7.20 -6.64
CA ALA A 7 20.35 -7.02 -7.25
C ALA A 7 20.29 -5.98 -8.39
N PRO A 8 21.39 -5.26 -8.69
CA PRO A 8 21.40 -4.22 -9.71
C PRO A 8 20.89 -4.68 -11.09
N THR A 9 21.14 -5.94 -11.46
CA THR A 9 20.74 -6.55 -12.75
C THR A 9 19.58 -7.55 -12.61
N SER A 10 18.72 -7.41 -11.60
CA SER A 10 17.53 -8.27 -11.42
C SER A 10 16.47 -7.99 -12.48
N ASN A 11 16.00 -9.07 -13.14
CA ASN A 11 14.91 -9.00 -14.09
C ASN A 11 13.57 -8.71 -13.39
N GLU A 12 13.39 -9.21 -12.17
CA GLU A 12 12.22 -8.96 -11.33
C GLU A 12 12.09 -7.47 -10.99
N ARG A 13 13.20 -6.83 -10.60
CA ARG A 13 13.25 -5.37 -10.40
C ARG A 13 12.84 -4.62 -11.66
N LEU A 14 13.42 -4.99 -12.80
CA LEU A 14 13.12 -4.35 -14.08
C LEU A 14 11.64 -4.47 -14.47
N MET A 15 10.99 -5.61 -14.18
CA MET A 15 9.56 -5.80 -14.43
C MET A 15 8.71 -4.84 -13.59
N LEU A 16 8.99 -4.72 -12.28
CA LEU A 16 8.29 -3.80 -11.38
C LEU A 16 8.48 -2.32 -11.79
N GLU A 17 9.70 -1.93 -12.16
CA GLU A 17 10.00 -0.56 -12.59
C GLU A 17 9.31 -0.18 -13.89
N ARG A 18 9.22 -1.12 -14.85
CA ARG A 18 8.47 -0.93 -16.10
C ARG A 18 6.98 -0.75 -15.84
N GLU A 19 6.42 -1.50 -14.91
CA GLU A 19 5.02 -1.36 -14.51
C GLU A 19 4.75 -0.01 -13.83
N CYS A 20 5.57 0.35 -12.84
CA CYS A 20 5.48 1.65 -12.19
C CYS A 20 5.58 2.80 -13.20
N SER A 21 6.48 2.69 -14.18
CA SER A 21 6.64 3.70 -15.24
C SER A 21 5.39 3.86 -16.10
N ARG A 22 4.71 2.75 -16.47
CA ARG A 22 3.42 2.82 -17.19
C ARG A 22 2.35 3.50 -16.34
N ASN A 23 2.31 3.19 -15.05
CA ASN A 23 1.33 3.77 -14.13
C ASN A 23 1.55 5.27 -13.93
N ILE A 24 2.81 5.73 -13.87
CA ILE A 24 3.15 7.16 -13.84
C ILE A 24 2.60 7.87 -15.08
N VAL A 25 2.85 7.32 -16.28
CA VAL A 25 2.34 7.91 -17.52
C VAL A 25 0.81 7.92 -17.51
N ARG A 26 0.17 6.84 -17.08
CA ARG A 26 -1.29 6.77 -17.00
C ARG A 26 -1.88 7.82 -16.07
N VAL A 27 -1.29 8.05 -14.90
CA VAL A 27 -1.79 9.02 -13.92
C VAL A 27 -1.54 10.46 -14.36
N LEU A 28 -0.42 10.75 -15.03
CA LEU A 28 -0.02 12.12 -15.40
C LEU A 28 -0.49 12.57 -16.77
N ALA A 29 -0.59 11.67 -17.75
CA ALA A 29 -0.78 12.00 -19.16
C ALA A 29 -2.13 11.52 -19.73
N CYS A 30 -2.91 10.74 -18.98
CA CYS A 30 -4.26 10.35 -19.39
C CYS A 30 -5.30 11.10 -18.54
N ASP A 31 -6.03 12.01 -19.17
CA ASP A 31 -7.22 12.63 -18.58
C ASP A 31 -8.45 11.73 -18.79
N GLU A 32 -9.29 11.62 -17.77
CA GLU A 32 -10.52 10.81 -17.81
C GLU A 32 -11.55 11.35 -18.81
N GLU A 33 -11.41 12.59 -19.27
CA GLU A 33 -12.37 13.26 -20.15
C GLU A 33 -12.17 12.95 -21.64
N ASN A 34 -11.01 12.45 -22.05
CA ASN A 34 -10.68 12.31 -23.48
C ASN A 34 -10.90 10.89 -24.05
N ASP A 35 -11.38 9.95 -23.23
CA ASP A 35 -11.70 8.59 -23.67
C ASP A 35 -13.21 8.43 -23.77
N GLY A 36 -13.77 8.79 -24.94
CA GLY A 36 -15.19 8.70 -25.24
C GLY A 36 -15.72 7.28 -25.06
N GLY A 37 -16.26 6.98 -23.88
CA GLY A 37 -17.05 5.78 -23.60
C GLY A 37 -16.28 4.46 -23.51
N ALA A 38 -14.95 4.46 -23.64
CA ALA A 38 -14.11 3.29 -23.41
C ALA A 38 -13.47 3.31 -22.01
N GLY A 39 -14.24 3.77 -21.01
CA GLY A 39 -13.86 3.97 -19.61
C GLY A 39 -13.01 2.85 -19.02
N GLY A 40 -11.71 2.93 -19.26
CA GLY A 40 -10.71 2.10 -18.61
C GLY A 40 -10.48 2.69 -17.23
N GLU A 41 -11.28 2.24 -16.26
CA GLU A 41 -11.12 2.44 -14.81
C GLU A 41 -9.68 2.84 -14.48
N CYS A 42 -9.44 4.05 -13.98
CA CYS A 42 -8.13 4.46 -13.51
C CYS A 42 -7.75 3.66 -12.25
N CYS A 43 -7.41 2.38 -12.42
CA CYS A 43 -7.06 1.42 -11.35
C CYS A 43 -5.82 1.85 -10.53
N GLU A 44 -5.11 2.89 -10.97
CA GLU A 44 -3.85 3.34 -10.39
C GLU A 44 -3.99 4.51 -9.38
N ARG A 45 -5.18 5.11 -9.26
CA ARG A 45 -5.44 6.18 -8.27
C ARG A 45 -5.64 5.60 -6.88
N ARG A 46 -4.53 5.33 -6.20
CA ARG A 46 -4.53 4.82 -4.83
C ARG A 46 -4.96 5.90 -3.83
N GLU A 47 -5.89 5.54 -2.96
CA GLU A 47 -6.30 6.35 -1.81
C GLU A 47 -5.49 5.98 -0.56
N ARG A 48 -5.41 6.92 0.39
CA ARG A 48 -4.74 6.72 1.69
C ARG A 48 -5.56 5.78 2.59
N GLY A 49 -4.90 5.19 3.59
CA GLY A 49 -5.57 4.32 4.58
C GLY A 49 -6.74 5.01 5.29
N SER A 50 -6.60 6.30 5.66
CA SER A 50 -7.69 7.09 6.25
C SER A 50 -8.90 7.28 5.34
N GLN A 51 -8.68 7.44 4.03
CA GLN A 51 -9.77 7.58 3.05
C GLN A 51 -10.54 6.27 2.91
N TRP A 52 -9.82 5.15 2.81
CA TRP A 52 -10.44 3.82 2.80
C TRP A 52 -11.14 3.49 4.12
N PHE A 53 -10.57 3.89 5.25
CA PHE A 53 -11.17 3.68 6.57
C PHE A 53 -12.54 4.37 6.66
N GLU A 54 -12.64 5.64 6.27
CA GLU A 54 -13.90 6.38 6.27
C GLU A 54 -14.96 5.71 5.38
N ARG A 55 -14.58 5.29 4.16
CA ARG A 55 -15.49 4.58 3.24
C ARG A 55 -15.96 3.24 3.79
N LEU A 56 -15.05 2.45 4.34
CA LEU A 56 -15.39 1.11 4.84
C LEU A 56 -16.23 1.17 6.11
N ARG A 57 -16.03 2.18 6.96
CA ARG A 57 -16.81 2.37 8.19
C ARG A 57 -18.30 2.63 7.92
N GLU A 58 -18.67 3.08 6.73
CA GLU A 58 -20.09 3.26 6.36
C GLU A 58 -20.87 1.95 6.33
N ALA A 59 -20.20 0.82 6.04
CA ALA A 59 -20.84 -0.48 5.86
C ALA A 59 -20.23 -1.61 6.71
N PHE A 60 -19.05 -1.42 7.29
CA PHE A 60 -18.30 -2.44 8.01
C PHE A 60 -17.77 -1.90 9.34
N SER A 61 -17.56 -2.80 10.30
CA SER A 61 -16.91 -2.47 11.55
C SER A 61 -15.42 -2.84 11.52
N PRO A 62 -14.51 -1.93 11.96
CA PRO A 62 -13.09 -2.24 11.95
C PRO A 62 -12.75 -3.34 12.97
N ALA A 63 -11.88 -4.26 12.57
CA ALA A 63 -11.33 -5.30 13.42
C ALA A 63 -9.84 -5.04 13.66
N GLY A 64 -9.45 -4.85 14.92
CA GLY A 64 -8.05 -4.71 15.30
C GLY A 64 -7.28 -6.02 15.10
N PHE A 65 -5.99 -5.91 14.79
CA PHE A 65 -5.07 -7.05 14.80
C PHE A 65 -4.72 -7.40 16.25
N SER A 66 -4.55 -8.70 16.55
CA SER A 66 -4.05 -9.15 17.84
C SER A 66 -2.55 -8.88 17.97
N ASP A 67 -2.06 -8.82 19.22
CA ASP A 67 -0.64 -8.67 19.49
C ASP A 67 0.20 -9.79 18.86
N ASP A 68 -0.32 -11.03 18.82
CA ASP A 68 0.32 -12.16 18.15
C ASP A 68 0.57 -11.89 16.66
N VAL A 69 -0.43 -11.34 15.95
CA VAL A 69 -0.30 -11.00 14.53
C VAL A 69 0.72 -9.87 14.35
N VAL A 70 0.71 -8.87 15.23
CA VAL A 70 1.67 -7.77 15.21
C VAL A 70 3.10 -8.29 15.42
N ASP A 71 3.29 -9.24 16.34
CA ASP A 71 4.59 -9.84 16.62
C ASP A 71 5.07 -10.78 15.51
N ASP A 72 4.17 -11.51 14.85
CA ASP A 72 4.47 -12.27 13.64
C ASP A 72 4.96 -11.37 12.51
N VAL A 73 4.32 -10.22 12.30
CA VAL A 73 4.76 -9.22 11.31
C VAL A 73 6.12 -8.66 11.68
N LYS A 74 6.35 -8.28 12.94
CA LYS A 74 7.69 -7.85 13.40
C LYS A 74 8.74 -8.93 13.18
N ALA A 75 8.42 -10.19 13.44
CA ALA A 75 9.31 -11.33 13.22
C ALA A 75 9.61 -11.56 11.74
N LEU A 76 8.63 -11.35 10.86
CA LEU A 76 8.82 -11.37 9.41
C LEU A 76 9.79 -10.29 8.95
N LEU A 77 9.61 -9.04 9.39
CA LEU A 77 10.46 -7.91 8.96
C LEU A 77 11.92 -8.09 9.36
N LYS A 78 12.20 -8.73 10.52
CA LYS A 78 13.56 -9.07 10.96
C LYS A 78 14.32 -10.00 10.01
N ARG A 79 13.63 -10.70 9.09
CA ARG A 79 14.25 -11.60 8.10
C ARG A 79 14.76 -10.85 6.86
N TYR A 80 14.35 -9.60 6.67
CA TYR A 80 14.72 -8.78 5.53
C TYR A 80 15.73 -7.70 5.92
N ARG A 81 16.24 -6.96 4.92
CA ARG A 81 17.20 -5.87 5.14
C ARG A 81 16.67 -4.83 6.13
N ALA A 82 17.58 -4.24 6.88
CA ALA A 82 17.28 -3.11 7.76
C ALA A 82 16.67 -1.95 6.96
N GLY A 83 15.65 -1.31 7.51
CA GLY A 83 14.88 -0.24 6.85
C GLY A 83 13.37 -0.51 6.85
N TRP A 84 12.95 -1.76 6.97
CA TRP A 84 11.54 -2.09 7.18
C TRP A 84 11.09 -1.80 8.62
N GLY A 85 9.95 -1.13 8.75
CA GLY A 85 9.30 -0.84 10.02
C GLY A 85 7.81 -1.13 9.99
N LEU A 86 7.22 -1.18 11.18
CA LEU A 86 5.78 -1.35 11.38
C LEU A 86 5.29 -0.21 12.27
N VAL A 87 4.28 0.52 11.79
CA VAL A 87 3.60 1.58 12.55
C VAL A 87 2.15 1.15 12.73
N LEU A 88 1.70 1.06 13.99
CA LEU A 88 0.29 0.88 14.28
C LEU A 88 -0.42 2.21 14.06
N ALA A 89 -1.59 2.20 13.40
CA ALA A 89 -2.40 3.40 13.31
C ALA A 89 -2.80 3.84 14.73
N GLN A 90 -2.46 5.06 15.11
CA GLN A 90 -2.72 5.60 16.45
C GLN A 90 -3.92 6.55 16.40
N GLY A 91 -5.04 6.16 17.01
CA GLY A 91 -6.20 7.01 17.23
C GLY A 91 -7.53 6.36 16.83
N ASP A 92 -8.63 6.93 17.32
CA ASP A 92 -10.01 6.45 17.04
C ASP A 92 -10.45 6.62 15.57
N HIS A 93 -9.63 7.30 14.76
CA HIS A 93 -9.95 7.69 13.38
C HIS A 93 -9.19 6.89 12.32
N GLU A 94 -8.30 5.96 12.71
CA GLU A 94 -7.63 5.06 11.77
C GLU A 94 -7.44 3.68 12.40
N SER A 95 -7.97 2.64 11.75
CA SER A 95 -7.69 1.25 12.11
C SER A 95 -6.74 0.61 11.09
N GLY A 96 -5.82 -0.22 11.56
CA GLY A 96 -4.91 -0.98 10.72
C GLY A 96 -3.44 -0.81 11.09
N ILE A 97 -2.58 -1.32 10.22
CA ILE A 97 -1.13 -1.26 10.35
C ILE A 97 -0.50 -0.71 9.07
N TYR A 98 0.57 0.07 9.23
CA TYR A 98 1.37 0.58 8.15
C TYR A 98 2.73 -0.12 8.12
N LEU A 99 3.07 -0.69 6.97
CA LEU A 99 4.43 -1.12 6.68
C LEU A 99 5.20 0.10 6.16
N THR A 100 6.33 0.38 6.79
CA THR A 100 7.20 1.51 6.43
C THR A 100 8.51 1.05 5.84
N TRP A 101 9.03 1.82 4.89
CA TRP A 101 10.38 1.70 4.37
C TRP A 101 11.14 2.98 4.70
N LYS A 102 12.15 2.91 5.57
CA LYS A 102 12.90 4.08 6.08
C LYS A 102 11.96 5.18 6.58
N GLU A 103 11.02 4.80 7.44
CA GLU A 103 9.99 5.67 8.05
C GLU A 103 8.85 6.11 7.10
N ASP A 104 8.99 5.94 5.78
CA ASP A 104 7.92 6.25 4.82
C ASP A 104 6.87 5.13 4.75
N PRO A 105 5.57 5.41 4.95
CA PRO A 105 4.51 4.41 4.82
C PRO A 105 4.29 4.02 3.35
N VAL A 106 4.43 2.72 3.06
CA VAL A 106 4.34 2.18 1.68
C VAL A 106 3.17 1.23 1.48
N VAL A 107 2.71 0.56 2.55
CA VAL A 107 1.54 -0.33 2.50
C VAL A 107 0.69 -0.12 3.75
N TRP A 108 -0.62 -0.06 3.57
CA TRP A 108 -1.60 -0.08 4.65
C TRP A 108 -2.37 -1.41 4.60
N ALA A 109 -2.55 -2.04 5.76
CA ALA A 109 -3.35 -3.25 5.92
C ALA A 109 -4.37 -3.05 7.04
N SER A 110 -5.62 -3.46 6.80
CA SER A 110 -6.73 -3.36 7.75
C SER A 110 -7.61 -4.60 7.68
N ALA A 111 -8.35 -4.88 8.75
CA ALA A 111 -9.31 -5.97 8.83
C ALA A 111 -10.68 -5.42 9.23
N TRP A 112 -11.74 -6.05 8.70
CA TRP A 112 -13.11 -5.54 8.80
C TRP A 112 -14.10 -6.70 9.00
N LYS A 113 -15.17 -6.44 9.75
CA LYS A 113 -16.29 -7.35 9.94
C LYS A 113 -17.54 -6.78 9.26
N PRO A 114 -18.42 -7.64 8.69
CA PRO A 114 -19.73 -7.24 8.20
C PRO A 114 -20.56 -6.48 9.25
#